data_AF-A0A520ZKX8-F1
#
_entry.id   AF-A0A520ZKX8-F1
#
_cell.length_a   1.000
_cell.length_b   1.000
_cell.length_c   1.000
_cell.angle_alpha   90.00
_cell.angle_beta   90.00
_cell.angle_gamma   90.00
#
_symmetry.space_group_name_H-M   'P 1'
#
loop_
_entity.id
_entity.type
_entity.pdbx_description
1 polymer ?
#
loop_
_entity_poly.entity_id
_entity_poly.type
_entity_poly.pdbx_seq_one_letter_code
_entity_poly.pdbx_strand_id
1 'polypeptide(L)'
;VHIYEIDPVNGLAAPDGRIFITRGFYNKYRQGEVTAEEMASVIAHELGHVALGHSRRRMIDFSGQNALRTALAMVLSRFLPGIGVWIANGLTTLLAARLSRSDEYEADAYASALLTKAGIGTEPQKSLFAKLEELTQSRSGAMPAWLMSHPKTAERVKAIEALEAKWTGVTAD
;
A
#
# COMPACT_ATOMS: atom_id res chain seq x y z
N VAL A 1 6.99 -17.68 7.82
CA VAL A 1 5.70 -17.15 7.30
C VAL A 1 4.58 -17.84 8.06
N HIS A 2 3.66 -17.08 8.65
CA HIS A 2 2.54 -17.59 9.46
C HIS A 2 1.22 -17.45 8.67
N ILE A 3 0.27 -18.36 8.90
CA ILE A 3 -1.08 -18.25 8.33
C ILE A 3 -2.01 -17.65 9.37
N TYR A 4 -2.71 -16.57 9.02
CA TYR A 4 -3.75 -15.97 9.84
C TYR A 4 -5.13 -16.45 9.38
N GLU A 5 -5.92 -17.01 10.28
CA GLU A 5 -7.18 -17.71 9.99
C GLU A 5 -8.35 -16.75 9.71
N ILE A 6 -8.20 -15.95 8.67
CA ILE A 6 -9.26 -15.07 8.16
C ILE A 6 -9.45 -15.27 6.65
N ASP A 7 -10.70 -15.17 6.22
CA ASP A 7 -11.12 -15.35 4.82
C ASP A 7 -10.69 -14.24 3.86
N PRO A 8 -10.54 -12.96 4.25
CA PRO A 8 -10.12 -11.91 3.32
C PRO A 8 -8.71 -12.14 2.79
N VAL A 9 -8.46 -11.83 1.51
CA VAL A 9 -7.13 -11.89 0.89
C VAL A 9 -6.27 -10.73 1.40
N ASN A 10 -5.21 -11.03 2.15
CA ASN A 10 -4.27 -10.04 2.68
C ASN A 10 -2.89 -10.65 3.02
N GLY A 11 -1.88 -9.80 3.13
CA GLY A 11 -0.57 -10.10 3.70
C GLY A 11 -0.16 -8.99 4.66
N LEU A 12 0.55 -9.33 5.73
CA LEU A 12 0.96 -8.37 6.76
C LEU A 12 2.38 -8.68 7.21
N ALA A 13 3.24 -7.67 7.31
CA ALA A 13 4.50 -7.79 8.05
C ALA A 13 4.42 -7.12 9.43
N ALA A 14 4.76 -7.89 10.47
CA ALA A 14 4.93 -7.36 11.80
C ALA A 14 6.24 -6.56 11.91
N PRO A 15 6.32 -5.58 12.84
CA PRO A 15 7.51 -4.76 13.02
C PRO A 15 8.79 -5.55 13.37
N ASP A 16 8.65 -6.78 13.87
CA ASP A 16 9.76 -7.69 14.19
C ASP A 16 10.18 -8.57 13.00
N GLY A 17 9.64 -8.31 11.80
CA GLY A 17 9.99 -9.00 10.56
C GLY A 17 9.20 -10.29 10.31
N ARG A 18 8.26 -10.67 11.19
CA ARG A 18 7.38 -11.81 10.93
C ARG A 18 6.35 -11.46 9.85
N ILE A 19 6.25 -12.32 8.84
CA ILE A 19 5.27 -12.19 7.75
C ILE A 19 4.08 -13.12 8.01
N PHE A 20 2.88 -12.57 7.88
CA PHE A 20 1.60 -13.23 8.01
C PHE A 20 0.85 -13.17 6.67
N ILE A 21 0.25 -14.28 6.28
CA ILE A 21 -0.58 -14.40 5.08
C ILE A 21 -1.94 -14.91 5.54
N THR A 22 -3.03 -14.39 4.98
CA THR A 22 -4.35 -14.86 5.37
C THR A 22 -4.67 -16.23 4.78
N ARG A 23 -5.53 -17.00 5.48
CA ARG A 23 -6.07 -18.27 5.00
C ARG A 23 -6.75 -18.11 3.64
N GLY A 24 -7.49 -17.01 3.44
CA GLY A 24 -8.08 -16.66 2.16
C GLY A 24 -7.07 -16.55 1.02
N PHE A 25 -5.95 -15.88 1.25
CA PHE A 25 -4.90 -15.72 0.23
C PHE A 25 -4.21 -17.05 -0.07
N TYR A 26 -3.95 -17.87 0.96
CA TYR A 26 -3.42 -19.22 0.79
C TYR A 26 -4.39 -20.14 0.02
N ASN A 27 -5.69 -20.02 0.25
CA ASN A 27 -6.69 -20.78 -0.49
C ASN A 27 -6.72 -20.40 -1.97
N LYS A 28 -6.58 -19.11 -2.31
CA LYS A 28 -6.46 -18.63 -3.69
C LYS A 28 -5.24 -19.22 -4.40
N TYR A 29 -4.11 -19.32 -3.68
CA TYR A 29 -2.93 -20.02 -4.18
C TYR A 29 -3.21 -21.51 -4.43
N ARG A 30 -3.82 -22.20 -3.47
CA ARG A 30 -4.18 -23.63 -3.63
C ARG A 30 -5.17 -23.90 -4.76
N GLN A 31 -6.01 -22.91 -5.09
CA GLN A 31 -6.98 -22.97 -6.19
C GLN A 31 -6.36 -22.62 -7.55
N GLY A 32 -5.08 -22.21 -7.59
CA GLY A 32 -4.40 -21.79 -8.81
C GLY A 32 -4.80 -20.40 -9.30
N GLU A 33 -5.58 -19.65 -8.52
CA GLU A 33 -5.97 -18.27 -8.86
C GLU A 33 -4.81 -17.29 -8.65
N VAL A 34 -3.91 -17.61 -7.71
CA VAL A 34 -2.71 -16.83 -7.36
C VAL A 34 -1.47 -17.72 -7.48
N THR A 35 -0.40 -17.22 -8.09
CA THR A 35 0.88 -17.94 -8.19
C THR A 35 1.77 -17.73 -6.95
N ALA A 36 2.82 -18.53 -6.81
CA ALA A 36 3.77 -18.36 -5.72
C ALA A 36 4.51 -17.01 -5.82
N GLU A 37 4.79 -16.57 -7.04
CA GLU A 37 5.47 -15.33 -7.36
C GLU A 37 4.58 -14.11 -7.06
N GLU A 38 3.28 -14.20 -7.35
CA GLU A 38 2.30 -13.17 -6.97
C GLU A 38 2.19 -13.07 -5.45
N MET A 39 2.18 -14.20 -4.75
CA MET A 39 2.22 -14.20 -3.29
C MET A 39 3.54 -13.60 -2.76
N ALA A 40 4.67 -13.92 -3.38
CA ALA A 40 5.96 -13.33 -3.05
C ALA A 40 5.96 -11.81 -3.24
N SER A 41 5.21 -11.30 -4.21
CA SER A 41 5.09 -9.84 -4.43
C SER A 41 4.45 -9.11 -3.26
N VAL A 42 3.41 -9.69 -2.65
CA VAL A 42 2.79 -9.15 -1.43
C VAL A 42 3.76 -9.18 -0.27
N ILE A 43 4.47 -10.30 -0.10
CA ILE A 43 5.47 -10.42 0.96
C ILE A 43 6.57 -9.36 0.80
N ALA A 44 7.05 -9.15 -0.43
CA ALA A 44 8.07 -8.15 -0.73
C ALA A 44 7.57 -6.72 -0.47
N HIS A 45 6.31 -6.43 -0.77
CA HIS A 45 5.65 -5.16 -0.48
C HIS A 45 5.58 -4.89 1.03
N GLU A 46 5.12 -5.87 1.81
CA GLU A 46 5.05 -5.78 3.27
C GLU A 46 6.44 -5.60 3.91
N LEU A 47 7.45 -6.31 3.39
CA LEU A 47 8.84 -6.09 3.78
C LEU A 47 9.32 -4.68 3.46
N GLY A 48 8.87 -4.08 2.36
CA GLY A 48 9.14 -2.69 2.01
C GLY A 48 8.61 -1.73 3.08
N HIS A 49 7.37 -1.93 3.55
CA HIS A 49 6.82 -1.11 4.64
C HIS A 49 7.63 -1.19 5.93
N VAL A 50 8.13 -2.38 6.28
CA VAL A 50 8.97 -2.57 7.47
C VAL A 50 10.36 -1.97 7.26
N ALA A 51 11.02 -2.27 6.15
CA ALA A 51 12.37 -1.81 5.84
C ALA A 51 12.47 -0.28 5.78
N LEU A 52 11.44 0.36 5.24
CA LEU A 52 11.35 1.82 5.14
C LEU A 52 10.74 2.48 6.39
N GLY A 53 10.36 1.68 7.40
CA GLY A 53 9.84 2.20 8.67
C GLY A 53 8.51 2.94 8.55
N HIS A 54 7.67 2.62 7.57
CA HIS A 54 6.36 3.27 7.35
C HIS A 54 5.46 3.18 8.59
N SER A 55 5.42 2.01 9.25
CA SER A 55 4.65 1.84 10.49
C SER A 55 5.16 2.72 11.64
N ARG A 56 6.48 2.91 11.74
CA ARG A 56 7.09 3.80 12.76
C ARG A 56 6.81 5.27 12.45
N ARG A 57 6.95 5.69 11.18
CA ARG A 57 6.62 7.04 10.72
C ARG A 57 5.15 7.37 11.04
N ARG A 58 4.22 6.49 10.66
CA ARG A 58 2.78 6.65 10.97
C ARG A 58 2.48 6.81 12.47
N MET A 59 3.16 6.06 13.34
CA MET A 59 2.99 6.21 14.79
C MET A 59 3.52 7.54 15.33
N ILE A 60 4.72 7.95 14.91
CA ILE A 60 5.34 9.21 15.36
C ILE A 60 4.53 10.41 14.86
N ASP A 61 4.12 10.35 13.59
CA ASP A 61 3.39 11.44 12.94
C ASP A 61 2.00 11.64 13.53
N PHE A 62 1.39 10.67 14.22
CA PHE A 62 0.09 10.90 14.87
C PHE A 62 0.14 12.03 15.91
N SER A 63 1.22 12.10 16.69
CA SER A 63 1.42 13.16 17.69
C SER A 63 1.70 14.53 17.03
N GLY A 64 2.55 14.54 15.99
CA GLY A 64 2.86 15.74 15.22
C GLY A 64 1.69 16.26 14.40
N GLN A 65 0.90 15.37 13.80
CA GLN A 65 -0.31 15.70 13.04
C GLN A 65 -1.38 16.31 13.95
N ASN A 66 -1.57 15.80 15.17
CA ASN A 66 -2.50 16.41 16.12
C ASN A 66 -2.03 17.79 16.61
N ALA A 67 -0.74 17.97 16.83
CA ALA A 67 -0.17 19.28 17.16
C ALA A 67 -0.34 20.27 16.01
N LEU A 68 0.00 19.86 14.78
CA LEU A 68 -0.16 20.67 13.56
C LEU A 68 -1.63 21.02 13.30
N ARG A 69 -2.53 20.05 13.44
CA ARG A 69 -3.98 20.23 13.30
C ARG A 69 -4.50 21.25 14.31
N THR A 70 -4.08 21.14 15.57
CA THR A 70 -4.46 22.08 16.63
C THR A 70 -3.94 23.47 16.33
N ALA A 71 -2.66 23.61 15.95
CA ALA A 71 -2.07 24.90 15.60
C ALA A 71 -2.78 25.56 14.40
N LEU A 72 -3.04 24.78 13.34
CA LEU A 72 -3.74 25.25 12.14
C LEU A 72 -5.19 25.65 12.46
N ALA A 73 -5.89 24.86 13.28
CA ALA A 73 -7.23 25.17 13.74
C ALA A 73 -7.26 26.48 14.56
N MET A 74 -6.30 26.69 15.46
CA MET A 74 -6.20 27.92 16.26
C MET A 74 -5.96 29.16 15.39
N VAL A 75 -5.05 29.08 14.41
CA VAL A 75 -4.75 30.18 13.49
C VAL A 75 -5.96 30.47 12.60
N LEU A 76 -6.53 29.45 11.95
CA LEU A 76 -7.65 29.63 11.02
C LEU A 76 -8.92 30.08 11.74
N SER A 77 -9.17 29.63 12.97
CA SER A 77 -10.36 30.05 13.73
C SER A 77 -10.32 31.53 14.14
N ARG A 78 -9.13 32.14 14.17
CA ARG A 78 -8.96 33.58 14.41
C ARG A 78 -9.45 34.43 13.23
N PHE A 79 -9.33 33.91 12.00
CA PHE A 79 -9.73 34.61 10.78
C PHE A 79 -11.07 34.14 10.21
N LEU A 80 -11.45 32.89 10.49
CA LEU A 80 -12.65 32.21 9.98
C LEU A 80 -13.36 31.47 11.13
N PRO A 81 -14.10 32.17 12.00
CA PRO A 81 -14.80 31.56 13.13
C PRO A 81 -15.78 30.48 12.64
N GLY A 82 -15.79 29.31 13.30
CA GLY A 82 -16.68 28.18 12.97
C GLY A 82 -16.24 27.34 11.75
N ILE A 83 -15.63 27.94 10.72
CA ILE A 83 -15.20 27.24 9.49
C ILE A 83 -13.71 26.84 9.53
N GLY A 84 -12.88 27.59 10.26
CA GLY A 84 -11.43 27.36 10.32
C GLY A 84 -11.03 25.95 10.81
N VAL A 85 -11.79 25.38 11.75
CA VAL A 85 -11.58 24.00 12.22
C VAL A 85 -11.89 22.97 11.13
N TRP A 86 -12.95 23.17 10.35
CA TRP A 86 -13.31 22.29 9.23
C TRP A 86 -12.25 22.31 8.14
N ILE A 87 -11.75 23.49 7.78
CA ILE A 87 -10.66 23.65 6.80
C ILE A 87 -9.38 22.98 7.31
N ALA A 88 -9.01 23.21 8.58
CA ALA A 88 -7.83 22.58 9.16
C ALA A 88 -7.92 21.05 9.11
N ASN A 89 -9.08 20.49 9.48
CA ASN A 89 -9.33 19.05 9.41
C ASN A 89 -9.18 18.52 7.98
N GLY A 90 -9.83 19.17 7.00
CA GLY A 90 -9.75 18.78 5.60
C GLY A 90 -8.32 18.77 5.07
N LEU A 91 -7.54 19.81 5.35
CA LEU A 91 -6.14 19.91 4.93
C LEU A 91 -5.27 18.81 5.56
N THR A 92 -5.44 18.55 6.86
CA THR A 92 -4.68 17.50 7.55
C THR A 92 -5.02 16.10 7.03
N THR A 93 -6.30 15.81 6.74
CA THR A 93 -6.72 14.55 6.13
C THR A 93 -6.12 14.37 4.73
N LEU A 94 -6.11 15.43 3.91
CA LEU A 94 -5.50 15.38 2.57
C LEU A 94 -3.99 15.14 2.63
N LEU A 95 -3.31 15.78 3.59
CA LEU A 95 -1.88 15.56 3.82
C LEU A 95 -1.60 14.12 4.24
N ALA A 96 -2.36 13.60 5.21
CA ALA A 96 -2.23 12.21 5.66
C ALA A 96 -2.48 11.20 4.52
N ALA A 97 -3.51 11.43 3.70
CA ALA A 97 -3.78 10.61 2.52
C ALA A 97 -2.65 10.68 1.48
N ARG A 98 -2.01 11.85 1.30
CA ARG A 98 -0.87 11.99 0.39
C ARG A 98 0.37 11.25 0.89
N LEU A 99 0.67 11.36 2.19
CA LEU A 99 1.79 10.65 2.83
C LEU A 99 1.57 9.13 2.79
N SER A 100 0.34 8.68 3.07
CA SER A 100 -0.01 7.27 2.92
C SER A 100 0.21 6.78 1.48
N ARG A 101 -0.15 7.58 0.46
CA ARG A 101 0.12 7.22 -0.93
C ARG A 101 1.60 7.15 -1.25
N SER A 102 2.44 8.05 -0.74
CA SER A 102 3.88 7.96 -0.97
C SER A 102 4.47 6.69 -0.37
N ASP A 103 4.03 6.29 0.83
CA ASP A 103 4.48 5.05 1.47
C ASP A 103 4.20 3.81 0.57
N GLU A 104 3.06 3.78 -0.11
CA GLU A 104 2.70 2.70 -1.05
C GLU A 104 3.67 2.62 -2.24
N TYR A 105 3.97 3.77 -2.86
CA TYR A 105 4.91 3.83 -3.98
C TYR A 105 6.33 3.46 -3.56
N GLU A 106 6.76 3.88 -2.36
CA GLU A 106 8.07 3.50 -1.81
C GLU A 106 8.13 1.99 -1.55
N ALA A 107 7.09 1.41 -0.96
CA ALA A 107 6.99 -0.03 -0.70
C ALA A 107 6.93 -0.85 -2.00
N ASP A 108 6.23 -0.37 -3.03
CA ASP A 108 6.25 -1.00 -4.36
C ASP A 108 7.60 -0.96 -5.04
N ALA A 109 8.26 0.20 -5.01
CA ALA A 109 9.59 0.33 -5.59
C ALA A 109 10.58 -0.62 -4.91
N TYR A 110 10.49 -0.73 -3.58
CA TYR A 110 11.26 -1.69 -2.80
C TYR A 110 10.95 -3.13 -3.22
N ALA A 111 9.66 -3.50 -3.31
CA ALA A 111 9.24 -4.83 -3.71
C ALA A 111 9.70 -5.19 -5.11
N SER A 112 9.48 -4.30 -6.09
CA SER A 112 9.94 -4.47 -7.47
C SER A 112 11.46 -4.71 -7.54
N ALA A 113 12.25 -3.95 -6.79
CA ALA A 113 13.69 -4.10 -6.76
C ALA A 113 14.10 -5.43 -6.10
N LEU A 114 13.43 -5.82 -5.01
CA LEU A 114 13.70 -7.07 -4.30
C LEU A 114 13.35 -8.30 -5.15
N LEU A 115 12.18 -8.30 -5.80
CA LEU A 115 11.72 -9.39 -6.67
C LEU A 115 12.62 -9.52 -7.91
N THR A 116 13.01 -8.39 -8.50
CA THR A 116 13.95 -8.37 -9.63
C THR A 116 15.30 -8.94 -9.21
N LYS A 117 15.84 -8.52 -8.06
CA LYS A 117 17.09 -9.06 -7.52
C LYS A 117 17.01 -10.55 -7.17
N ALA A 118 15.83 -11.03 -6.78
CA ALA A 118 15.57 -12.44 -6.50
C ALA A 118 15.36 -13.30 -7.76
N GLY A 119 15.38 -12.71 -8.96
CA GLY A 119 15.16 -13.42 -10.22
C GLY A 119 13.69 -13.70 -10.55
N ILE A 120 12.75 -13.10 -9.80
CA ILE A 120 11.30 -13.24 -10.01
C ILE A 120 10.79 -12.21 -11.02
N GLY A 121 11.37 -11.00 -11.02
CA GLY A 121 10.93 -9.88 -11.87
C GLY A 121 9.74 -9.11 -11.30
N THR A 122 9.25 -8.13 -12.05
CA THR A 122 8.14 -7.23 -11.63
C THR A 122 6.77 -7.67 -12.12
N GLU A 123 6.71 -8.58 -13.09
CA GLU A 123 5.46 -9.08 -13.69
C GLU A 123 4.47 -9.60 -12.64
N PRO A 124 4.87 -10.42 -11.64
CA PRO A 124 3.91 -10.97 -10.68
C PRO A 124 3.24 -9.90 -9.82
N GLN A 125 3.95 -8.80 -9.54
CA GLN A 125 3.38 -7.65 -8.83
C GLN A 125 2.31 -6.95 -9.68
N LYS A 126 2.57 -6.78 -10.99
CA LYS A 126 1.61 -6.18 -11.94
C LYS A 126 0.40 -7.09 -12.17
N SER A 127 0.62 -8.40 -12.38
CA SER A 127 -0.45 -9.40 -12.54
C SER A 127 -1.37 -9.42 -11.33
N LEU A 128 -0.81 -9.44 -10.11
CA LEU A 128 -1.62 -9.46 -8.90
C LEU A 128 -2.50 -8.20 -8.78
N PHE A 129 -1.98 -7.01 -9.13
CA PHE A 129 -2.79 -5.79 -9.13
C PHE A 129 -3.96 -5.87 -10.10
N ALA A 130 -3.76 -6.41 -11.31
CA ALA A 130 -4.83 -6.61 -12.28
C ALA A 130 -5.90 -7.57 -11.74
N LYS A 131 -5.49 -8.71 -11.17
CA LYS A 131 -6.41 -9.69 -10.57
C LYS A 131 -7.22 -9.10 -9.41
N LEU A 132 -6.60 -8.31 -8.56
CA LEU A 132 -7.28 -7.65 -7.44
C LEU A 132 -8.30 -6.62 -7.94
N GLU A 133 -8.00 -5.91 -9.03
CA GLU A 133 -8.93 -4.98 -9.66
C GLU A 133 -10.14 -5.70 -10.26
N GLU A 134 -9.95 -6.82 -10.96
CA GLU A 134 -11.05 -7.65 -11.47
C GLU A 134 -11.96 -8.19 -10.36
N LEU A 135 -11.38 -8.58 -9.21
CA LEU A 135 -12.12 -9.02 -8.04
C LEU A 135 -12.98 -7.92 -7.42
N THR A 136 -12.62 -6.65 -7.60
CA THR A 136 -13.46 -5.51 -7.15
C THR A 136 -14.60 -5.21 -8.08
N GLN A 137 -14.38 -5.32 -9.39
CA GLN A 137 -15.40 -5.01 -10.39
C GLN A 137 -16.48 -6.10 -10.44
N SER A 138 -16.10 -7.36 -10.21
CA SER A 138 -17.00 -8.52 -10.27
C SER A 138 -17.90 -8.70 -9.04
N ARG A 139 -17.57 -8.10 -7.89
CA ARG A 139 -18.38 -8.17 -6.67
C ARG A 139 -18.97 -6.81 -6.34
N SER A 140 -20.27 -6.61 -6.60
CA SER A 140 -21.02 -5.37 -6.36
C SER A 140 -21.19 -4.99 -4.87
N GLY A 141 -20.21 -5.25 -4.00
CA GLY A 141 -20.29 -4.88 -2.58
C GLY A 141 -19.12 -5.28 -1.68
N ALA A 142 -18.15 -6.09 -2.13
CA ALA A 142 -17.05 -6.54 -1.27
C ALA A 142 -15.69 -6.27 -1.90
N MET A 143 -15.12 -5.10 -1.58
CA MET A 143 -13.73 -4.75 -1.86
C MET A 143 -12.79 -5.74 -1.13
N PRO A 144 -11.79 -6.34 -1.79
CA PRO A 144 -10.77 -7.13 -1.11
C PRO A 144 -10.13 -6.33 0.03
N ALA A 145 -9.84 -6.99 1.16
CA ALA A 145 -9.25 -6.32 2.32
C ALA A 145 -7.91 -5.64 2.01
N TRP A 146 -7.13 -6.24 1.12
CA TRP A 146 -5.93 -5.62 0.54
C TRP A 146 -6.24 -4.24 -0.06
N LEU A 147 -7.25 -4.10 -0.93
CA LEU A 147 -7.55 -2.84 -1.59
C LEU A 147 -8.21 -1.80 -0.67
N MET A 148 -8.79 -2.22 0.45
CA MET A 148 -9.23 -1.29 1.50
C MET A 148 -8.04 -0.64 2.24
N SER A 149 -6.93 -1.36 2.37
CA SER A 149 -5.71 -0.86 3.01
C SER A 149 -4.73 -0.22 2.01
N HIS A 150 -4.80 -0.63 0.74
CA HIS A 150 -3.87 -0.24 -0.34
C HIS A 150 -4.62 0.22 -1.63
N PRO A 151 -5.33 1.36 -1.61
CA PRO A 151 -6.20 1.77 -2.72
C PRO A 151 -5.43 2.56 -3.81
N LYS A 152 -5.13 1.93 -4.96
CA LYS A 152 -4.88 2.50 -6.33
C LYS A 152 -4.00 1.58 -7.20
N THR A 153 -4.58 0.63 -7.93
CA THR A 153 -3.83 -0.35 -8.74
C THR A 153 -3.15 0.24 -9.98
N ALA A 154 -3.89 0.96 -10.83
CA ALA A 154 -3.39 1.39 -12.15
C ALA A 154 -2.20 2.38 -12.10
N GLU A 155 -2.23 3.37 -11.20
CA GLU A 155 -1.11 4.32 -11.07
C GLU A 155 0.17 3.66 -10.55
N ARG A 156 0.02 2.66 -9.66
CA ARG A 156 1.13 1.88 -9.09
C ARG A 156 1.76 0.98 -10.14
N VAL A 157 0.95 0.32 -10.98
CA VAL A 157 1.45 -0.45 -12.14
C VAL A 157 2.31 0.43 -13.05
N LYS A 158 1.83 1.63 -13.41
CA LYS A 158 2.61 2.57 -14.24
C LYS A 158 3.93 2.98 -13.59
N ALA A 159 3.94 3.17 -12.27
CA ALA A 159 5.18 3.50 -11.54
C ALA A 159 6.18 2.33 -11.58
N ILE A 160 5.70 1.09 -11.46
CA ILE A 160 6.53 -0.12 -11.59
C ILE A 160 7.10 -0.25 -13.01
N GLU A 161 6.28 -0.03 -14.03
CA GLU A 161 6.73 -0.04 -15.43
C GLU A 161 7.81 1.01 -15.70
N ALA A 162 7.67 2.22 -15.12
CA ALA A 162 8.69 3.25 -15.22
C ALA A 162 10.01 2.86 -14.54
N LEU A 163 9.97 2.13 -13.41
CA LEU A 163 11.16 1.58 -12.76
C LEU A 163 11.82 0.51 -13.63
N GLU A 164 11.02 -0.39 -14.21
CA GLU A 164 11.48 -1.45 -15.12
C GLU A 164 12.18 -0.88 -16.35
N ALA A 165 11.57 0.13 -17.01
CA ALA A 165 12.16 0.86 -18.13
C ALA A 165 13.52 1.47 -17.75
N LYS A 166 13.61 2.07 -16.55
CA LYS A 166 14.86 2.65 -16.03
C LYS A 166 15.94 1.60 -15.78
N TRP A 167 15.60 0.40 -15.32
CA TRP A 167 16.56 -0.66 -15.02
C TRP A 167 17.03 -1.41 -16.26
N THR A 168 16.14 -1.59 -17.23
CA THR A 168 16.41 -2.33 -18.47
C THR A 168 16.98 -1.45 -19.58
N GLY A 169 16.84 -0.13 -19.47
CA GLY A 169 17.28 0.82 -20.49
C GLY A 169 16.37 0.85 -21.73
N VAL A 170 15.21 0.19 -21.69
CA VAL A 170 14.20 0.20 -22.75
C VAL A 170 13.19 1.29 -22.43
N THR A 171 13.08 2.31 -23.29
CA THR A 171 12.00 3.30 -23.20
C THR A 171 10.69 2.67 -23.62
N ALA A 172 9.61 2.90 -22.86
CA ALA A 172 8.27 2.60 -23.35
C ALA A 172 7.96 3.62 -24.44
N ASP A 173 8.02 3.18 -25.69
CA ASP A 173 7.72 3.97 -26.89
C ASP A 173 6.23 4.30 -27.01
#